data_AF-A0A3N5PGH1-F1
#
_entry.id   AF-A0A3N5PGH1-F1
#
_cell.length_a   1.000
_cell.length_b   1.000
_cell.length_c   1.000
_cell.angle_alpha   90.00
_cell.angle_beta   90.00
_cell.angle_gamma   90.00
#
_symmetry.space_group_name_H-M   'P 1'
#
loop_
_entity.id
_entity.type
_entity.pdbx_description
1 polymer ?
#
loop_
_entity_poly.entity_id
_entity_poly.type
_entity_poly.pdbx_seq_one_letter_code
_entity_poly.pdbx_strand_id
1 'polypeptide(L)' 'ERFARTATEKLMTYALGRQLTATDMPTARAIVRGAAEEDYRFSALVLGLVSSDVFQMRIAGRDTTATVALDSSR' A
#
# COMPACT_ATOMS: atom_id res chain seq x y z
N GLU A 1 -12.48 15.42 -0.66
CA GLU A 1 -12.02 14.53 0.44
C GLU A 1 -12.68 13.14 0.48
N ARG A 2 -14.02 13.01 0.61
CA ARG A 2 -14.69 11.70 0.82
C ARG A 2 -14.40 10.68 -0.29
N PHE A 3 -14.37 11.11 -1.55
CA PHE A 3 -13.97 10.30 -2.70
C PHE A 3 -12.52 9.80 -2.59
N ALA A 4 -11.57 10.69 -2.30
CA ALA A 4 -10.15 10.35 -2.19
C ALA A 4 -9.92 9.30 -1.09
N ARG A 5 -10.66 9.41 0.02
CA ARG A 5 -10.65 8.40 1.10
C ARG A 5 -11.14 7.03 0.60
N THR A 6 -12.33 6.97 -0.01
CA THR A 6 -12.86 5.71 -0.56
C THR A 6 -11.94 5.13 -1.63
N ALA A 7 -11.39 5.95 -2.51
CA ALA A 7 -10.44 5.52 -3.55
C ALA A 7 -9.18 4.92 -2.92
N THR A 8 -8.61 5.56 -1.91
CA THR A 8 -7.44 5.07 -1.18
C THR A 8 -7.71 3.72 -0.51
N GLU A 9 -8.85 3.58 0.17
CA GLU A 9 -9.26 2.32 0.81
C GLU A 9 -9.38 1.18 -0.20
N LYS A 10 -9.97 1.45 -1.38
CA LYS A 10 -10.08 0.46 -2.45
C LYS A 10 -8.71 0.10 -3.02
N LEU A 11 -7.86 1.09 -3.33
CA LEU A 11 -6.50 0.86 -3.83
C LEU A 11 -5.67 0.02 -2.85
N MET A 12 -5.73 0.33 -1.55
CA MET A 12 -5.07 -0.46 -0.52
C MET A 12 -5.62 -1.87 -0.41
N THR A 13 -6.94 -2.06 -0.54
CA THR A 13 -7.56 -3.40 -0.56
C THR A 13 -6.99 -4.26 -1.70
N TYR A 14 -6.84 -3.67 -2.90
CA TYR A 14 -6.22 -4.35 -4.04
C TYR A 14 -4.73 -4.62 -3.81
N ALA A 15 -3.98 -3.63 -3.32
CA ALA A 15 -2.55 -3.75 -3.06
C ALA A 15 -2.23 -4.80 -1.98
N LEU A 16 -3.07 -4.89 -0.95
CA LEU A 16 -2.93 -5.83 0.15
C LEU A 16 -3.57 -7.20 -0.17
N GLY A 17 -4.41 -7.31 -1.20
CA GLY A 17 -5.17 -8.54 -1.50
C GLY A 17 -6.02 -9.04 -0.32
N ARG A 18 -6.38 -8.15 0.61
CA ARG A 18 -7.23 -8.42 1.78
C ARG A 18 -8.10 -7.22 2.11
N GLN A 19 -9.18 -7.45 2.84
CA GLN A 19 -10.00 -6.38 3.40
C GLN A 19 -9.13 -5.44 4.26
N LEU A 20 -9.39 -4.14 4.17
CA LEU A 20 -8.78 -3.16 5.07
C LEU A 20 -9.23 -3.38 6.51
N THR A 21 -8.29 -3.28 7.45
CA THR A 21 -8.54 -3.39 8.89
C THR A 21 -8.25 -2.07 9.59
N ALA A 22 -8.65 -1.95 10.86
CA ALA A 22 -8.39 -0.75 11.67
C ALA A 22 -6.88 -0.39 11.74
N THR A 23 -6.00 -1.39 11.66
CA THR A 23 -4.54 -1.24 11.65
C THR A 23 -4.02 -0.52 10.40
N ASP A 24 -4.73 -0.65 9.28
CA ASP A 24 -4.34 -0.05 7.99
C ASP A 24 -4.85 1.42 7.86
N MET A 25 -5.81 1.82 8.70
CA MET A 25 -6.45 3.14 8.65
C MET A 25 -5.51 4.34 8.89
N PRO A 26 -4.48 4.26 9.77
CA PRO A 26 -3.49 5.33 9.89
C PRO A 26 -2.77 5.61 8.56
N THR A 27 -2.40 4.57 7.82
CA THR A 27 -1.76 4.68 6.51
C THR A 27 -2.71 5.29 5.48
N ALA A 28 -3.96 4.80 5.43
CA ALA A 28 -4.96 5.37 4.52
C ALA A 28 -5.15 6.88 4.75
N ARG A 29 -5.20 7.31 6.03
CA ARG A 29 -5.30 8.74 6.38
C ARG A 29 -4.04 9.51 6.00
N ALA A 30 -2.86 8.94 6.19
CA ALA A 30 -1.60 9.59 5.81
C ALA A 30 -1.54 9.86 4.30
N ILE A 31 -1.92 8.88 3.48
CA ILE A 31 -1.97 9.00 2.01
C ILE A 31 -2.95 10.10 1.59
N VAL A 32 -4.17 10.10 2.13
CA VAL A 32 -5.19 11.11 1.79
C VAL A 32 -4.75 12.51 2.21
N ARG A 33 -4.09 12.66 3.37
CA ARG A 33 -3.55 13.95 3.81
C ARG A 33 -2.43 14.44 2.90
N GLY A 34 -1.47 13.58 2.54
CA GLY A 34 -0.42 13.95 1.59
C GLY A 34 -0.98 14.35 0.22
N ALA A 35 -2.00 13.64 -0.26
CA ALA A 35 -2.65 14.00 -1.51
C ALA A 35 -3.46 15.30 -1.43
N ALA A 36 -3.86 15.76 -0.23
CA ALA A 36 -4.54 17.05 -0.09
C ALA A 36 -3.63 18.24 -0.42
N GLU A 37 -2.31 18.10 -0.23
CA GLU A 37 -1.31 19.10 -0.64
C GLU A 37 -1.15 19.16 -2.18
N GLU A 38 -1.59 18.11 -2.87
CA GLU A 38 -1.53 17.92 -4.32
C GLU A 38 -2.94 17.96 -4.94
N ASP A 39 -3.87 18.74 -4.36
CA ASP A 39 -5.26 18.90 -4.83
C ASP A 39 -6.03 17.58 -5.05
N TYR A 40 -5.73 16.57 -4.22
CA TYR A 40 -6.28 15.21 -4.33
C TYR A 40 -6.04 14.54 -5.68
N ARG A 41 -4.96 14.89 -6.39
CA ARG A 41 -4.59 14.25 -7.65
C ARG A 41 -4.50 12.74 -7.47
N PHE A 42 -5.09 12.01 -8.41
CA PHE A 42 -5.05 10.54 -8.39
C PHE A 42 -3.60 10.00 -8.35
N SER A 43 -2.69 10.64 -9.07
CA SER A 43 -1.26 10.30 -9.05
C SER A 43 -0.64 10.41 -7.66
N ALA A 44 -1.05 11.40 -6.84
CA ALA A 44 -0.54 11.58 -5.48
C ALA A 44 -1.03 10.46 -4.55
N LEU A 45 -2.28 10.00 -4.71
CA LEU A 45 -2.80 8.85 -3.96
C LEU A 45 -2.03 7.56 -4.27
N VAL A 46 -1.77 7.31 -5.55
CA VAL A 46 -1.00 6.13 -5.99
C VAL A 46 0.44 6.21 -5.48
N LEU A 47 1.09 7.38 -5.60
CA LEU A 47 2.46 7.56 -5.13
C LEU A 47 2.58 7.38 -3.61
N GLY A 48 1.66 7.96 -2.85
CA GLY A 48 1.60 7.79 -1.40
C GLY A 48 1.37 6.33 -0.98
N LEU A 49 0.58 5.59 -1.75
CA LEU A 49 0.38 4.15 -1.52
C LEU A 49 1.65 3.34 -1.75
N VAL A 50 2.30 3.52 -2.90
CA VAL A 50 3.51 2.76 -3.28
C VAL A 50 4.68 3.09 -2.35
N SER A 51 4.72 4.32 -1.82
CA SER A 51 5.74 4.77 -0.87
C SER A 51 5.45 4.35 0.58
N SER A 52 4.30 3.74 0.86
CA SER A 52 3.93 3.35 2.23
C SER A 52 4.63 2.06 2.68
N ASP A 53 4.97 2.00 3.98
CA ASP A 53 5.66 0.85 4.59
C ASP A 53 4.91 -0.47 4.37
N VAL A 54 3.58 -0.45 4.43
CA VAL A 54 2.72 -1.64 4.22
C VAL A 54 2.87 -2.23 2.82
N PHE A 55 3.20 -1.41 1.82
CA PHE A 55 3.44 -1.88 0.46
C PHE A 55 4.87 -2.38 0.29
N GLN A 56 5.86 -1.64 0.79
CA GLN A 56 7.27 -2.00 0.68
C GLN A 56 7.62 -3.28 1.46
N MET A 57 7.06 -3.45 2.67
CA MET A 57 7.30 -4.65 3.48
C MET A 57 6.74 -5.93 2.83
N ARG A 58 5.66 -5.84 2.04
CA ARG A 58 5.12 -7.01 1.32
C ARG A 58 5.95 -7.42 0.11
N ILE A 59 6.63 -6.47 -0.54
CA ILE A 59 7.56 -6.79 -1.61
C ILE A 59 8.78 -7.51 -1.01
N ALA A 60 9.36 -6.96 0.05
CA ALA A 60 10.50 -7.57 0.73
C ALA A 60 10.20 -8.99 1.26
N GLY A 61 8.98 -9.24 1.76
CA GLY A 61 8.57 -10.58 2.21
C GLY A 61 8.41 -11.63 1.09
N ARG A 62 8.28 -11.21 -0.17
CA ARG A 62 8.19 -12.12 -1.33
C ARG A 62 9.56 -12.60 -1.81
N ASP A 63 10.59 -11.76 -1.65
CA ASP A 63 11.94 -12.04 -2.16
C ASP A 63 12.69 -13.09 -1.31
N THR A 64 12.37 -13.20 -0.01
CA THR A 64 13.00 -14.17 0.89
C THR A 64 12.62 -15.62 0.56
N THR A 65 11.37 -15.89 0.18
CA THR A 65 10.90 -17.28 -0.05
C THR A 65 11.44 -17.88 -1.35
N ALA A 66 11.71 -17.05 -2.38
CA ALA A 66 12.26 -17.53 -3.64
C ALA A 66 13.74 -17.96 -3.52
N THR A 67 14.50 -17.32 -2.62
CA THR A 67 15.93 -17.62 -2.43
C THR A 67 16.15 -18.94 -1.68
N VAL A 68 15.31 -19.26 -0.67
CA VAL A 68 15.44 -20.50 0.12
C VAL A 68 15.08 -21.75 -0.69
N ALA A 69 14.16 -21.63 -1.66
CA ALA A 69 13.75 -22.77 -2.50
C ALA A 69 14.81 -23.20 -3.53
N LEU A 70 15.65 -22.27 -4.00
CA LEU A 70 16.72 -22.55 -4.96
C LEU A 70 17.98 -23.15 -4.28
N ASP A 71 18.20 -22.86 -2.99
CA ASP A 71 19.32 -23.40 -2.21
C ASP A 71 19.08 -24.86 -1.77
N SER A 72 17.82 -25.27 -1.64
CA SER A 72 17.43 -26.61 -1.19
C SER A 72 17.56 -27.72 -2.26
N SER A 73 18.00 -27.38 -3.48
CA SER A 73 18.17 -28.31 -4.61
C SER A 73 19.63 -28.47 -5.07
N ARG A 74 20.60 -28.16 -4.21
CA ARG A 74 22.03 -28.39 -4.44
C ARG A 74 22.64 -29.34 -3.43
#